data_AF-A0A4R4IF03-F1
#
_entry.id   AF-A0A4R4IF03-F1
#
_cell.length_a   1.000
_cell.length_b   1.000
_cell.length_c   1.000
_cell.angle_alpha   90.00
_cell.angle_beta   90.00
_cell.angle_gamma   90.00
#
_symmetry.space_group_name_H-M   'P 1'
#
loop_
_entity.id
_entity.type
_entity.pdbx_description
1 polymer ?
#
loop_
_entity_poly.entity_id
_entity_poly.type
_entity_poly.pdbx_seq_one_letter_code
_entity_poly.pdbx_strand_id
1 'polypeptide(L)'
;MTGPSPSRRFDARQVFQWLSYLQYPAMLVALYYVASPFFTGLGGLLEALNNALLYAGVGIGMSSLQDPTRTQNEVSRKVWEDPRKGYWMLWLLTVQALLPILLGLAGTALAASTALSQLSLGLVAFGLGMIGLLKTAIEMREHHRRDRRVAAQDTTVLEKAA
;
A
#
# COMPACT_ATOMS: atom_id res chain seq x y z
N MET A 1 -13.00 38.82 -30.50
CA MET A 1 -12.59 38.75 -29.07
C MET A 1 -12.39 37.28 -28.71
N THR A 2 -11.17 36.78 -28.86
CA THR A 2 -10.81 35.41 -28.48
C THR A 2 -10.10 35.45 -27.14
N GLY A 3 -10.79 35.06 -26.07
CA GLY A 3 -10.19 34.94 -24.74
C GLY A 3 -9.06 33.91 -24.73
N PRO A 4 -8.04 34.06 -23.86
CA PRO A 4 -6.93 33.13 -23.80
C PRO A 4 -7.42 31.72 -23.43
N SER A 5 -7.04 30.73 -24.23
CA SER A 5 -7.25 29.31 -23.94
C SER A 5 -6.57 28.95 -22.61
N PRO A 6 -7.24 28.25 -21.67
CA PRO A 6 -6.63 27.88 -20.41
C PRO A 6 -5.45 26.96 -20.67
N SER A 7 -4.24 27.44 -20.37
CA SER A 7 -3.03 26.63 -20.37
C SER A 7 -3.26 25.38 -19.53
N ARG A 8 -3.16 24.21 -20.17
CA ARG A 8 -3.30 22.88 -19.55
C ARG A 8 -2.08 22.66 -18.64
N ARG A 9 -2.09 23.25 -17.44
CA ARG A 9 -1.08 23.00 -16.42
C ARG A 9 -1.26 21.55 -15.98
N PHE A 10 -0.25 20.71 -16.21
CA PHE A 10 -0.21 19.37 -15.65
C PHE A 10 -0.32 19.50 -14.12
N ASP A 11 -1.44 19.03 -13.57
CA ASP A 11 -1.65 18.93 -12.14
C ASP A 11 -0.89 17.69 -11.64
N ALA A 12 0.04 17.87 -10.71
CA ALA A 12 0.84 16.77 -10.13
C ALA A 12 -0.06 15.63 -9.63
N ARG A 13 -1.26 15.95 -9.13
CA ARG A 13 -2.24 14.96 -8.68
C ARG A 13 -2.69 14.03 -9.81
N GLN A 14 -2.85 14.55 -11.02
CA GLN A 14 -3.20 13.73 -12.18
C GLN A 14 -2.08 12.76 -12.49
N VAL A 15 -0.81 13.21 -12.49
CA VAL A 15 0.35 12.35 -12.75
C VAL A 15 0.41 11.21 -11.73
N PHE A 16 0.22 11.50 -10.44
CA PHE A 16 0.19 10.49 -9.39
C PHE A 16 -0.94 9.47 -9.60
N GLN A 17 -2.11 9.93 -10.03
CA GLN A 17 -3.22 9.05 -10.36
C GLN A 17 -2.90 8.14 -11.54
N TRP A 18 -2.28 8.65 -12.61
CA TRP A 18 -1.82 7.83 -13.75
C TRP A 18 -0.79 6.79 -13.32
N LEU A 19 0.22 7.19 -12.53
CA LEU A 19 1.24 6.29 -12.00
C LEU A 19 0.63 5.18 -11.13
N SER A 20 -0.40 5.51 -10.35
CA SER A 20 -1.08 4.53 -9.51
C SER A 20 -1.71 3.38 -10.29
N TYR A 21 -2.12 3.61 -11.55
CA TYR A 21 -2.67 2.56 -12.40
C TYR A 21 -1.62 1.55 -12.88
N LEU A 22 -0.32 1.87 -12.77
CA LEU A 22 0.76 0.91 -13.02
C LEU A 22 0.76 -0.24 -11.99
N GLN A 23 0.04 -0.08 -10.88
CA GLN A 23 -0.27 -1.17 -9.96
C GLN A 23 -0.84 -2.39 -10.69
N TYR A 24 -1.83 -2.22 -11.55
CA TYR A 24 -2.55 -3.34 -12.16
C TYR A 24 -1.65 -4.23 -13.05
N PRO A 25 -0.87 -3.69 -13.99
CA PRO A 25 0.08 -4.51 -14.75
C PRO A 25 1.18 -5.11 -13.86
N ALA A 26 1.68 -4.40 -12.86
CA ALA A 26 2.66 -4.96 -11.92
C ALA A 26 2.07 -6.16 -11.14
N MET A 27 0.84 -6.05 -10.65
CA MET A 27 0.15 -7.14 -9.96
C MET A 27 -0.14 -8.32 -10.89
N LEU A 28 -0.47 -8.08 -12.16
CA LEU A 28 -0.66 -9.13 -13.16
C LEU A 28 0.64 -9.93 -13.38
N VAL A 29 1.78 -9.25 -13.48
CA VAL A 29 3.09 -9.89 -13.62
C VAL A 29 3.45 -10.66 -12.34
N ALA A 30 3.15 -10.11 -11.17
CA ALA A 30 3.36 -10.83 -9.90
C ALA A 30 2.55 -12.14 -9.86
N LEU A 31 1.28 -12.10 -10.26
CA LEU A 31 0.41 -13.28 -10.34
C LEU A 31 0.94 -14.32 -11.34
N TYR A 32 1.44 -13.88 -12.49
CA TYR A 32 2.09 -14.76 -13.45
C TYR A 32 3.26 -15.52 -12.81
N TYR A 33 4.13 -14.84 -12.08
CA TYR A 33 5.26 -15.49 -11.41
C TYR A 33 4.86 -16.41 -10.26
N VAL A 34 3.76 -16.14 -9.57
CA VAL A 34 3.20 -17.09 -8.58
C VAL A 34 2.65 -18.33 -9.28
N ALA A 35 1.99 -18.17 -10.43
CA ALA A 35 1.32 -19.24 -11.14
C ALA A 35 2.27 -20.10 -12.00
N SER A 36 3.34 -19.52 -12.54
CA SER A 36 4.19 -20.19 -13.53
C SER A 36 4.81 -21.52 -13.06
N PRO A 37 5.27 -21.69 -11.80
CA PRO A 37 5.88 -22.96 -11.36
C PRO A 37 4.92 -24.15 -11.39
N PHE A 38 3.61 -23.91 -11.35
CA PHE A 38 2.59 -24.96 -11.47
C PHE A 38 2.48 -25.54 -12.89
N PHE A 39 2.98 -24.81 -13.89
CA PHE A 39 2.95 -25.21 -15.31
C PHE A 39 4.33 -25.61 -15.84
N THR A 40 5.41 -25.03 -15.29
CA THR A 40 6.78 -25.26 -15.77
C THR A 40 7.63 -26.12 -14.83
N GLY A 41 7.12 -26.46 -13.65
CA GLY A 41 7.82 -27.24 -12.62
C GLY A 41 8.51 -26.37 -11.56
N LEU A 42 8.94 -27.01 -10.46
CA LEU A 42 9.40 -26.32 -9.25
C LEU A 42 10.90 -25.94 -9.25
N GLY A 43 11.64 -26.27 -10.30
CA GLY A 43 13.10 -26.04 -10.37
C GLY A 43 13.53 -24.57 -10.27
N GLY A 44 12.64 -23.63 -10.61
CA GLY A 44 12.86 -22.18 -10.52
C GLY A 44 11.99 -21.47 -9.47
N LEU A 45 11.44 -22.21 -8.50
CA LEU A 45 10.44 -21.66 -7.57
C LEU A 45 10.93 -20.42 -6.80
N LEU A 46 12.17 -20.43 -6.31
CA LEU A 46 12.70 -19.29 -5.54
C LEU A 46 12.86 -18.03 -6.40
N GLU A 47 13.26 -18.18 -7.65
CA GLU A 47 13.36 -17.07 -8.61
C GLU A 47 11.99 -16.53 -8.97
N ALA A 48 11.02 -17.42 -9.22
CA ALA A 48 9.64 -17.05 -9.47
C ALA A 48 9.03 -16.30 -8.28
N LEU A 49 9.23 -16.80 -7.04
CA LEU A 49 8.78 -16.12 -5.83
C LEU A 49 9.47 -14.77 -5.61
N ASN A 50 10.77 -14.67 -5.89
CA ASN A 50 11.49 -13.40 -5.82
C ASN A 50 10.87 -12.36 -6.77
N ASN A 51 10.65 -12.74 -8.03
CA ASN A 51 10.03 -11.86 -9.01
C ASN A 51 8.60 -11.49 -8.60
N ALA A 52 7.81 -12.45 -8.11
CA ALA A 52 6.48 -12.18 -7.60
C ALA A 52 6.49 -11.13 -6.47
N LEU A 53 7.40 -11.26 -5.50
CA LEU A 53 7.56 -10.32 -4.40
C LEU A 53 8.01 -8.93 -4.87
N LEU A 54 8.96 -8.86 -5.82
CA LEU A 54 9.41 -7.61 -6.43
C LEU A 54 8.25 -6.87 -7.11
N TYR A 55 7.55 -7.55 -8.02
CA TYR A 55 6.43 -6.95 -8.76
C TYR A 55 5.24 -6.63 -7.85
N ALA A 56 4.94 -7.47 -6.85
CA ALA A 56 3.91 -7.17 -5.86
C ALA A 56 4.30 -5.94 -5.01
N GLY A 57 5.55 -5.83 -4.57
CA GLY A 57 6.05 -4.66 -3.85
C GLY A 57 5.89 -3.37 -4.65
N VAL A 58 6.29 -3.39 -5.93
CA VAL A 58 6.08 -2.26 -6.84
C VAL A 58 4.59 -1.95 -7.00
N GLY A 59 3.75 -2.95 -7.27
CA GLY A 59 2.33 -2.76 -7.49
C GLY A 59 1.62 -2.17 -6.26
N ILE A 60 1.88 -2.73 -5.08
CA ILE A 60 1.34 -2.24 -3.81
C ILE A 60 1.88 -0.84 -3.51
N GLY A 61 3.16 -0.57 -3.73
CA GLY A 61 3.73 0.78 -3.59
C GLY A 61 3.05 1.80 -4.49
N MET A 62 2.77 1.46 -5.75
CA MET A 62 2.04 2.34 -6.67
C MET A 62 0.59 2.60 -6.22
N SER A 63 -0.03 1.63 -5.54
CA SER A 63 -1.38 1.81 -4.98
C SER A 63 -1.46 2.96 -3.97
N SER A 64 -0.36 3.27 -3.28
CA SER A 64 -0.33 4.35 -2.29
C SER A 64 -0.44 5.75 -2.90
N LEU A 65 -0.26 5.87 -4.22
CA LEU A 65 -0.43 7.13 -4.96
C LEU A 65 -1.89 7.45 -5.26
N GLN A 66 -2.80 6.50 -5.03
CA GLN A 66 -4.24 6.70 -5.19
C GLN A 66 -4.78 7.64 -4.11
N ASP A 67 -5.90 8.29 -4.40
CA ASP A 67 -6.56 9.21 -3.48
C ASP A 67 -7.07 8.50 -2.20
N PRO A 68 -6.52 8.82 -1.01
CA PRO A 68 -6.90 8.19 0.25
C PRO A 68 -8.25 8.68 0.80
N THR A 69 -8.84 9.73 0.23
CA THR A 69 -10.11 10.32 0.72
C THR A 69 -11.34 9.48 0.34
N ARG A 70 -11.18 8.52 -0.57
CA ARG A 70 -12.24 7.62 -1.01
C ARG A 70 -12.00 6.21 -0.47
N THR A 71 -12.90 5.73 0.38
CA THR A 71 -12.96 4.31 0.71
C THR A 71 -13.62 3.55 -0.44
N GLN A 72 -12.91 2.58 -1.01
CA GLN A 72 -13.42 1.80 -2.14
C GLN A 72 -14.54 0.81 -1.74
N ASN A 73 -14.75 0.55 -0.44
CA ASN A 73 -15.67 -0.49 0.03
C ASN A 73 -16.32 -0.11 1.38
N GLU A 74 -17.60 -0.45 1.58
CA GLU A 74 -18.32 -0.25 2.84
C GLU A 74 -17.69 -1.00 4.02
N VAL A 75 -17.10 -2.17 3.76
CA VAL A 75 -16.38 -2.95 4.78
C VAL A 75 -15.13 -2.20 5.24
N SER A 76 -14.37 -1.63 4.28
CA SER A 76 -13.21 -0.78 4.57
C SER A 76 -13.62 0.43 5.40
N ARG A 77 -14.70 1.13 5.00
CA ARG A 77 -15.25 2.26 5.76
C ARG A 77 -15.56 1.90 7.22
N LYS A 78 -16.24 0.77 7.47
CA LYS A 78 -16.56 0.30 8.83
C LYS A 78 -15.32 0.00 9.68
N VAL A 79 -14.22 -0.45 9.08
CA VAL A 79 -12.96 -0.69 9.79
C VAL A 79 -12.30 0.62 10.19
N TRP A 80 -12.30 1.64 9.31
CA TRP A 80 -11.63 2.93 9.57
C TRP A 80 -12.43 3.87 10.47
N GLU A 81 -13.76 3.74 10.49
CA GLU A 81 -14.63 4.54 11.38
C GLU A 81 -14.54 4.09 12.85
N ASP A 82 -14.29 2.81 13.10
CA ASP A 82 -14.17 2.23 14.44
C ASP A 82 -12.73 2.41 14.98
N PRO A 83 -12.55 3.06 16.15
CA PRO A 83 -11.22 3.38 16.67
C PRO A 83 -10.39 2.13 17.00
N ARG A 84 -11.01 1.05 17.48
CA ARG A 84 -10.33 -0.20 17.87
C ARG A 84 -9.92 -0.98 16.64
N LYS A 85 -10.84 -1.14 15.67
CA LYS A 85 -10.57 -1.89 14.43
C LYS A 85 -9.54 -1.17 13.57
N GLY A 86 -9.63 0.15 13.46
CA GLY A 86 -8.64 0.96 12.74
C GLY A 86 -7.26 0.86 13.37
N TYR A 87 -7.15 0.85 14.70
CA TYR A 87 -5.86 0.66 15.39
C TYR A 87 -5.26 -0.72 15.11
N TRP A 88 -6.07 -1.79 15.26
CA TRP A 88 -5.63 -3.15 14.96
C TRP A 88 -5.21 -3.34 13.50
N MET A 89 -5.95 -2.75 12.55
CA MET A 89 -5.60 -2.80 11.13
C MET A 89 -4.26 -2.11 10.86
N LEU A 90 -4.01 -0.94 11.44
CA LEU A 90 -2.72 -0.26 11.31
C LEU A 90 -1.59 -1.11 11.90
N TRP A 91 -1.80 -1.71 13.06
CA TRP A 91 -0.79 -2.58 13.68
C TRP A 91 -0.48 -3.80 12.81
N LEU A 92 -1.51 -4.44 12.24
CA LEU A 92 -1.35 -5.55 11.30
C LEU A 92 -0.55 -5.13 10.05
N LEU A 93 -0.87 -3.99 9.44
CA LEU A 93 -0.15 -3.47 8.27
C LEU A 93 1.30 -3.11 8.61
N THR A 94 1.56 -2.57 9.80
CA THR A 94 2.93 -2.32 10.28
C THR A 94 3.72 -3.63 10.38
N VAL A 95 3.15 -4.68 10.97
CA VAL A 95 3.83 -5.98 11.05
C VAL A 95 4.03 -6.58 9.66
N GLN A 96 3.04 -6.52 8.77
CA GLN A 96 3.17 -7.03 7.41
C GLN A 96 4.19 -6.24 6.56
N ALA A 97 4.43 -4.96 6.87
CA ALA A 97 5.49 -4.19 6.21
C ALA A 97 6.87 -4.49 6.80
N LEU A 98 6.99 -4.53 8.13
CA LEU A 98 8.28 -4.67 8.82
C LEU A 98 8.82 -6.09 8.80
N LEU A 99 7.97 -7.11 8.97
CA LEU A 99 8.42 -8.51 9.05
C LEU A 99 9.16 -8.94 7.77
N PRO A 100 8.65 -8.70 6.54
CA PRO A 100 9.39 -9.01 5.32
C PRO A 100 10.70 -8.24 5.17
N ILE A 101 10.76 -6.98 5.63
CA ILE A 101 12.01 -6.20 5.61
C ILE A 101 13.04 -6.84 6.54
N LEU A 102 12.68 -7.12 7.79
CA LEU A 102 13.59 -7.69 8.77
C LEU A 102 14.06 -9.10 8.36
N LEU A 103 13.12 -9.96 7.93
CA LEU A 103 13.45 -11.30 7.45
C LEU A 103 14.25 -11.25 6.15
N GLY A 104 13.96 -10.31 5.26
CA GLY A 104 14.70 -10.12 4.02
C GLY A 104 16.13 -9.64 4.29
N LEU A 105 16.34 -8.66 5.17
CA LEU A 105 17.68 -8.19 5.53
C LEU A 105 18.49 -9.25 6.29
N ALA A 106 17.86 -10.00 7.21
CA ALA A 106 18.52 -11.13 7.87
C ALA A 106 18.82 -12.24 6.86
N GLY A 107 17.88 -12.54 5.97
CA GLY A 107 18.00 -13.55 4.93
C GLY A 107 19.12 -13.25 3.94
N THR A 108 19.30 -12.00 3.51
CA THR A 108 20.41 -11.62 2.63
C THR A 108 21.77 -11.78 3.32
N ALA A 109 21.86 -11.43 4.61
CA ALA A 109 23.09 -11.56 5.38
C ALA A 109 23.48 -13.02 5.70
N LEU A 110 22.48 -13.90 5.84
CA LEU A 110 22.65 -15.30 6.24
C LEU A 110 22.49 -16.31 5.08
N ALA A 111 22.24 -15.84 3.86
CA ALA A 111 21.92 -16.70 2.73
C ALA A 111 23.07 -17.62 2.34
N ALA A 112 22.79 -18.93 2.32
CA ALA A 112 23.74 -19.96 1.88
C ALA A 112 23.83 -20.11 0.35
N SER A 113 22.95 -19.44 -0.42
CA SER A 113 22.94 -19.49 -1.87
C SER A 113 22.48 -18.17 -2.49
N THR A 114 22.88 -17.93 -3.73
CA THR A 114 22.46 -16.74 -4.51
C THR A 114 20.95 -16.65 -4.63
N ALA A 115 20.26 -17.77 -4.88
CA ALA A 115 18.80 -17.80 -5.01
C ALA A 115 18.10 -17.38 -3.71
N LEU A 116 18.60 -17.83 -2.56
CA LEU A 116 18.06 -17.43 -1.26
C LEU A 116 18.32 -15.96 -0.95
N SER A 117 19.51 -15.45 -1.31
CA SER A 117 19.84 -14.02 -1.19
C SER A 117 18.92 -13.16 -2.06
N GLN A 118 18.67 -13.56 -3.31
CA GLN A 118 17.75 -12.86 -4.20
C GLN A 118 16.32 -12.87 -3.66
N LEU A 119 15.77 -14.02 -3.24
CA LEU A 119 14.45 -14.09 -2.62
C LEU A 119 14.33 -13.16 -1.40
N SER A 120 15.40 -13.08 -0.60
CA SER A 120 15.47 -12.21 0.56
C SER A 120 15.43 -10.73 0.17
N LEU A 121 16.08 -10.33 -0.92
CA LEU A 121 15.94 -8.98 -1.50
C LEU A 121 14.51 -8.72 -2.01
N GLY A 122 13.86 -9.73 -2.61
CA GLY A 122 12.45 -9.67 -2.97
C GLY A 122 11.53 -9.39 -1.78
N LEU A 123 11.77 -10.05 -0.63
CA LEU A 123 11.05 -9.79 0.61
C LEU A 123 11.24 -8.35 1.11
N VAL A 124 12.47 -7.81 1.02
CA VAL A 124 12.74 -6.41 1.36
C VAL A 124 11.94 -5.47 0.44
N ALA A 125 11.98 -5.68 -0.87
CA ALA A 125 11.26 -4.85 -1.83
C ALA A 125 9.74 -4.90 -1.62
N PHE A 126 9.19 -6.09 -1.34
CA PHE A 126 7.79 -6.27 -0.99
C PHE A 126 7.42 -5.46 0.26
N GLY A 127 8.20 -5.60 1.33
CA GLY A 127 7.97 -4.86 2.57
C GLY A 127 8.08 -3.34 2.40
N LEU A 128 9.00 -2.85 1.57
CA LEU A 128 9.08 -1.43 1.21
C LEU A 128 7.83 -0.95 0.46
N GLY A 129 7.28 -1.76 -0.45
CA GLY A 129 5.99 -1.48 -1.08
C GLY A 129 4.85 -1.37 -0.07
N MET A 130 4.83 -2.26 0.93
CA MET A 130 3.85 -2.26 2.02
C MET A 130 3.95 -1.02 2.92
N ILE A 131 5.10 -0.35 3.02
CA ILE A 131 5.21 0.94 3.73
C ILE A 131 4.34 2.01 3.04
N GLY A 132 4.30 2.03 1.70
CA GLY A 132 3.42 2.91 0.95
C GLY A 132 1.95 2.70 1.33
N LEU A 133 1.52 1.44 1.35
CA LEU A 133 0.16 1.06 1.76
C LEU A 133 -0.14 1.47 3.21
N LEU A 134 0.80 1.25 4.14
CA LEU A 134 0.66 1.66 5.54
C LEU A 134 0.46 3.18 5.66
N LYS A 135 1.23 3.98 4.92
CA LYS A 135 1.08 5.43 4.88
C LYS A 135 -0.34 5.82 4.42
N THR A 136 -0.80 5.27 3.31
CA THR A 136 -2.15 5.51 2.79
C THR A 136 -3.23 5.08 3.79
N ALA A 137 -3.04 3.96 4.49
CA ALA A 137 -3.96 3.49 5.53
C ALA A 137 -4.02 4.45 6.73
N ILE A 138 -2.89 5.04 7.15
CA ILE A 138 -2.85 6.06 8.20
C ILE A 138 -3.65 7.30 7.77
N GLU A 139 -3.43 7.78 6.55
CA GLU A 139 -4.15 8.93 5.98
C GLU A 139 -5.66 8.64 5.86
N MET A 140 -6.04 7.46 5.38
CA MET A 140 -7.42 6.98 5.33
C MET A 140 -8.08 6.98 6.72
N ARG A 141 -7.41 6.43 7.73
CA ARG A 141 -7.91 6.43 9.11
C ARG A 141 -8.07 7.85 9.63
N GLU A 142 -7.16 8.76 9.32
CA GLU A 142 -7.30 10.17 9.74
C GLU A 142 -8.53 10.85 9.14
N HIS A 143 -8.86 10.56 7.89
CA HIS A 143 -10.01 11.17 7.21
C HIS A 143 -11.37 10.57 7.64
N HIS A 144 -11.38 9.28 7.99
CA HIS A 144 -12.62 8.53 8.25
C HIS A 144 -12.94 8.28 9.73
N ARG A 145 -12.01 8.52 10.66
CA ARG A 145 -12.26 8.29 12.09
C ARG A 145 -13.37 9.21 12.62
N ARG A 146 -14.32 8.63 13.36
CA ARG A 146 -15.48 9.36 13.92
C ARG A 146 -15.22 9.98 15.29
N ASP A 147 -14.28 9.42 16.06
CA ASP A 147 -13.86 9.91 17.38
C ASP A 147 -13.50 11.41 17.38
N ARG A 148 -12.78 11.89 16.36
CA ARG A 148 -12.42 13.30 16.19
C ARG A 148 -13.62 14.20 15.86
N ARG A 149 -14.63 13.69 15.16
CA ARG A 149 -15.83 14.46 14.77
C ARG A 149 -16.76 14.68 15.95
N VAL A 150 -16.94 13.66 16.80
CA VAL A 150 -17.76 13.76 18.01
C VAL A 150 -17.14 14.75 18.99
N ALA A 151 -15.82 14.66 19.25
CA ALA A 151 -15.13 15.60 20.14
C ALA A 151 -15.26 17.07 19.70
N ALA A 152 -15.18 17.35 18.39
CA ALA A 152 -15.33 18.71 17.85
C ALA A 152 -16.77 19.25 17.95
N GLN A 153 -17.76 18.37 17.83
CA GLN A 153 -19.18 18.71 18.02
C GLN A 153 -19.48 19.02 19.50
N ASP A 154 -18.93 18.24 20.42
CA ASP A 154 -19.12 18.47 21.86
C ASP A 154 -18.51 19.81 22.31
N THR A 155 -17.34 20.20 21.80
CA THR A 155 -16.73 21.51 22.10
C THR A 155 -17.58 22.68 21.60
N THR A 156 -18.15 22.58 20.39
CA THR A 156 -18.98 23.66 19.83
C THR A 156 -20.35 23.77 20.51
N VAL A 157 -20.88 22.69 21.06
CA VAL A 157 -22.10 22.74 21.89
C VAL A 157 -21.82 23.40 23.23
N LEU A 158 -20.69 23.10 23.87
CA LEU A 158 -20.29 23.73 25.13
C LEU A 158 -20.03 25.23 24.99
N GLU A 159 -19.34 25.67 23.93
CA GLU A 159 -19.11 27.11 23.66
C GLU A 159 -20.41 27.88 23.41
N LYS A 160 -21.44 27.26 22.84
CA LYS A 160 -22.75 27.91 22.62
C LYS A 160 -23.63 27.93 23.88
N ALA A 161 -23.30 27.14 24.89
CA ALA A 161 -24.04 27.04 26.14
C ALA A 161 -23.47 27.92 27.27
N ALA A 162 -22.29 28.51 27.06
CA ALA A 162 -21.61 29.46 27.95
C ALA A 162 -21.87 30.91 27.51
#